data_AF-A0A2E1IWK0-F1
#
_entry.id   AF-A0A2E1IWK0-F1
#
_cell.length_a   1.000
_cell.length_b   1.000
_cell.length_c   1.000
_cell.angle_alpha   90.00
_cell.angle_beta   90.00
_cell.angle_gamma   90.00
#
_symmetry.space_group_name_H-M   'P 1'
#
loop_
_entity.id
_entity.type
_entity.pdbx_description
1 polymer ?
#
loop_
_entity_poly.entity_id
_entity_poly.type
_entity_poly.pdbx_seq_one_letter_code
_entity_poly.pdbx_strand_id
1 'polypeptide(L)'
;MSVIEKLNNINEYLESSKKVMGKSVIDVEKVKEMLKEVQENLPRELEQSEVIISQKESILTDASDEAEKLTAETSQHCENLINEAQSRAEEIVSQNEIVVTAEKKAEEILSQTEKTKVDTMEAVEHNKNEIMSRASAMQEESENYSSQRRKDADQYAKEVLFSLEERLSLSLAQIRKGLETMESGNQASEEKIA
;
A
#
# COMPACT_ATOMS: atom_id res chain seq x y z
N MET A 1 41.24 3.80 -75.21
CA MET A 1 40.55 4.92 -75.84
C MET A 1 39.11 4.50 -76.01
N SER A 2 38.15 5.21 -75.41
CA SER A 2 36.73 4.87 -75.55
C SER A 2 36.27 5.07 -76.99
N VAL A 3 35.15 4.45 -77.39
CA VAL A 3 34.57 4.72 -78.71
C VAL A 3 34.21 6.20 -78.88
N ILE A 4 33.82 6.89 -77.80
CA ILE A 4 33.64 8.34 -77.79
C ILE A 4 34.94 9.07 -78.18
N GLU A 5 36.08 8.68 -77.59
CA GLU A 5 37.37 9.31 -77.92
C GLU A 5 37.77 9.04 -79.38
N LYS A 6 37.48 7.85 -79.91
CA LYS A 6 37.73 7.52 -81.33
C LYS A 6 36.82 8.30 -82.28
N LEU A 7 35.56 8.48 -81.94
CA LEU A 7 34.62 9.32 -82.69
C LEU A 7 35.05 10.80 -82.67
N ASN A 8 35.52 11.29 -81.53
CA ASN A 8 36.07 12.65 -81.41
C ASN A 8 37.32 12.81 -82.29
N ASN A 9 38.23 11.82 -82.33
CA ASN A 9 39.40 11.85 -83.20
C ASN A 9 39.03 11.88 -84.69
N ILE A 10 37.98 11.15 -85.10
CA ILE A 10 37.44 11.24 -86.47
C ILE A 10 36.94 12.66 -86.74
N ASN A 11 36.19 13.23 -85.79
CA ASN A 11 35.62 14.57 -85.94
C ASN A 11 36.72 15.65 -86.06
N GLU A 12 37.73 15.61 -85.20
CA GLU A 12 38.91 16.50 -85.26
C GLU A 12 39.69 16.34 -86.58
N TYR A 13 39.86 15.12 -87.08
CA TYR A 13 40.50 14.86 -88.36
C TYR A 13 39.71 15.46 -89.55
N LEU A 14 38.38 15.38 -89.50
CA LEU A 14 37.51 15.96 -90.52
C LEU A 14 37.50 17.50 -90.44
N GLU A 15 37.51 18.09 -89.25
CA GLU A 15 37.57 19.54 -89.06
C GLU A 15 38.90 20.16 -89.49
N SER A 16 40.01 19.44 -89.28
CA SER A 16 41.36 19.88 -89.68
C SER A 16 41.69 19.63 -91.17
N SER A 17 40.73 19.13 -91.94
CA SER A 17 40.91 18.82 -93.37
C SER A 17 41.18 20.08 -94.23
N LYS A 18 42.07 19.93 -95.22
CA LYS A 18 42.43 21.03 -96.12
C LYS A 18 41.24 21.38 -97.02
N LYS A 19 40.81 22.65 -97.00
CA LYS A 19 39.73 23.13 -97.87
C LYS A 19 40.26 23.55 -99.25
N VAL A 20 39.64 23.03 -100.30
CA VAL A 20 39.90 23.40 -101.71
C VAL A 20 38.57 23.70 -102.39
N MET A 21 38.41 24.93 -102.91
CA MET A 21 37.17 25.41 -103.53
C MET A 21 35.90 25.17 -102.68
N GLY A 22 35.99 25.42 -101.37
CA GLY A 22 34.86 25.24 -100.44
C GLY A 22 34.57 23.79 -100.03
N LYS A 23 35.30 22.81 -100.56
CA LYS A 23 35.18 21.38 -100.20
C LYS A 23 36.38 20.92 -99.38
N SER A 24 36.14 20.05 -98.40
CA SER A 24 37.19 19.39 -97.63
C SER A 24 37.83 18.25 -98.43
N VAL A 25 39.16 18.24 -98.49
CA VAL A 25 39.95 17.15 -99.07
C VAL A 25 40.35 16.20 -97.95
N ILE A 26 39.96 14.94 -98.08
CA ILE A 26 40.07 13.94 -97.01
C ILE A 26 40.71 12.67 -97.58
N ASP A 27 41.55 12.00 -96.79
CA ASP A 27 42.02 10.66 -97.10
C ASP A 27 40.94 9.64 -96.68
N VAL A 28 40.25 9.10 -97.68
CA VAL A 28 39.15 8.15 -97.49
C VAL A 28 39.63 6.86 -96.82
N GLU A 29 40.86 6.40 -97.11
CA GLU A 29 41.38 5.17 -96.52
C GLU A 29 41.69 5.37 -95.02
N LYS A 30 42.25 6.53 -94.66
CA LYS A 30 42.47 6.88 -93.26
C LYS A 30 41.17 7.00 -92.45
N VAL A 31 40.12 7.59 -93.02
CA VAL A 31 38.80 7.67 -92.35
C VAL A 31 38.18 6.29 -92.19
N LYS A 32 38.27 5.43 -93.22
CA LYS A 32 37.79 4.04 -93.13
C LYS A 32 38.51 3.26 -92.04
N GLU A 33 39.81 3.45 -91.88
CA GLU A 33 40.60 2.80 -90.83
C GLU A 33 40.14 3.24 -89.44
N MET A 34 39.95 4.54 -89.22
CA MET A 34 39.40 5.07 -87.96
C MET A 34 37.97 4.58 -87.69
N LEU A 35 37.11 4.49 -88.71
CA LEU A 35 35.76 3.96 -88.60
C LEU A 35 35.74 2.46 -88.29
N LYS A 36 36.66 1.70 -88.89
CA LYS A 36 36.83 0.27 -88.62
C LYS A 36 37.22 0.05 -87.17
N GLU A 37 38.12 0.87 -86.62
CA GLU A 37 38.45 0.83 -85.21
C GLU A 37 37.23 1.10 -84.31
N VAL A 38 36.35 2.05 -84.66
CA VAL A 38 35.11 2.29 -83.92
C VAL A 38 34.19 1.07 -84.00
N GLN A 39 34.01 0.50 -85.20
CA GLN A 39 33.16 -0.67 -85.42
C GLN A 39 33.66 -1.92 -84.69
N GLU A 40 34.97 -2.08 -84.53
CA GLU A 40 35.55 -3.20 -83.80
C GLU A 40 35.43 -3.05 -82.28
N ASN A 41 35.45 -1.81 -81.74
CA ASN A 41 35.44 -1.57 -80.29
C ASN A 41 34.04 -1.30 -79.71
N LEU A 42 33.11 -0.77 -80.51
CA LEU A 42 31.75 -0.45 -80.08
C LEU A 42 30.96 -1.66 -79.56
N PRO A 43 30.96 -2.83 -80.21
CA PRO A 43 30.27 -4.01 -79.70
C PRO A 43 30.77 -4.42 -78.31
N ARG A 44 32.09 -4.35 -78.11
CA ARG A 44 32.73 -4.72 -76.85
C ARG A 44 32.38 -3.75 -75.71
N GLU A 45 32.33 -2.45 -75.97
CA GLU A 45 31.92 -1.46 -74.97
C GLU A 45 30.44 -1.57 -74.60
N LEU A 46 29.57 -1.90 -75.56
CA LEU A 46 28.16 -2.18 -75.31
C LEU A 46 27.98 -3.43 -74.45
N GLU A 47 28.67 -4.53 -74.78
CA GLU A 47 28.65 -5.76 -74.00
C GLU A 47 29.14 -5.53 -72.55
N GLN A 48 30.22 -4.76 -72.38
CA GLN A 48 30.70 -4.36 -71.05
C GLN A 48 29.68 -3.54 -70.28
N SER A 49 28.97 -2.63 -70.95
CA SER A 49 27.93 -1.81 -70.33
C SER A 49 26.72 -2.66 -69.91
N GLU A 50 26.30 -3.63 -70.74
CA GLU A 50 25.24 -4.59 -70.40
C GLU A 50 25.62 -5.43 -69.18
N VAL A 51 26.87 -5.91 -69.10
CA VAL A 51 27.37 -6.64 -67.93
C VAL A 51 27.32 -5.78 -66.67
N ILE A 52 27.74 -4.51 -66.75
CA ILE A 52 27.70 -3.58 -65.60
C ILE A 52 26.26 -3.33 -65.16
N ILE A 53 25.33 -3.14 -66.10
CA ILE A 53 23.91 -2.95 -65.80
C ILE A 53 23.34 -4.20 -65.13
N SER A 54 23.60 -5.38 -65.68
CA SER A 54 23.15 -6.65 -65.10
C SER A 54 23.73 -6.88 -63.69
N GLN A 55 25.01 -6.59 -63.48
CA GLN A 55 25.64 -6.66 -62.16
C GLN A 55 25.00 -5.67 -61.18
N LYS A 56 24.72 -4.45 -61.62
CA LYS A 56 24.04 -3.43 -60.79
C LYS A 56 22.63 -3.89 -60.41
N GLU A 57 21.86 -4.43 -61.35
CA GLU A 57 20.52 -4.97 -61.09
C GLU A 57 20.56 -6.12 -60.09
N SER A 58 21.54 -7.02 -60.20
CA SER A 58 21.77 -8.08 -59.23
C SER A 58 22.05 -7.52 -57.83
N ILE A 59 22.99 -6.58 -57.71
CA ILE A 59 23.34 -5.95 -56.42
C ILE A 59 22.12 -5.26 -55.79
N LEU A 60 21.30 -4.57 -56.59
CA LEU A 60 20.09 -3.90 -56.09
C LEU A 60 19.06 -4.91 -55.60
N THR A 61 18.91 -6.03 -56.31
CA THR A 61 17.99 -7.11 -55.91
C THR A 61 18.46 -7.74 -54.61
N ASP A 62 19.73 -8.12 -54.53
CA ASP A 62 20.32 -8.73 -53.34
C ASP A 62 20.20 -7.81 -52.11
N ALA A 63 20.48 -6.51 -52.30
CA ALA A 63 20.36 -5.52 -51.23
C ALA A 63 18.90 -5.30 -50.79
N SER A 64 17.94 -5.36 -51.72
CA SER A 64 16.52 -5.26 -51.41
C SER A 64 16.04 -6.47 -50.60
N ASP A 65 16.39 -7.68 -51.05
CA ASP A 65 16.03 -8.93 -50.38
C ASP A 65 16.63 -8.99 -48.96
N GLU A 66 17.88 -8.56 -48.79
CA GLU A 66 18.52 -8.53 -47.48
C GLU A 66 17.90 -7.48 -46.54
N ALA A 67 17.50 -6.31 -47.08
CA ALA A 67 16.80 -5.30 -46.29
C ALA A 67 15.41 -5.78 -45.84
N GLU A 68 14.67 -6.47 -46.70
CA GLU A 68 13.37 -7.06 -46.37
C GLU A 68 13.52 -8.14 -45.29
N LYS A 69 14.49 -9.03 -45.47
CA LYS A 69 14.80 -10.08 -44.48
C LYS A 69 15.17 -9.48 -43.13
N LEU A 70 16.07 -8.51 -43.08
CA LEU A 70 16.47 -7.84 -41.85
C LEU A 70 15.28 -7.16 -41.15
N THR A 71 14.41 -6.53 -41.94
CA THR A 71 13.20 -5.86 -41.42
C THR A 71 12.24 -6.87 -40.80
N ALA A 72 12.03 -8.01 -41.45
CA ALA A 72 11.18 -9.08 -40.93
C ALA A 72 11.76 -9.69 -39.64
N GLU A 73 13.06 -10.02 -39.63
CA GLU A 73 13.74 -10.58 -38.46
C GLU A 73 13.71 -9.60 -37.27
N THR A 74 13.97 -8.32 -37.51
CA THR A 74 13.94 -7.28 -36.47
C THR A 74 12.53 -7.10 -35.92
N SER A 75 11.51 -7.08 -36.80
CA SER A 75 10.10 -6.95 -36.38
C SER A 75 9.70 -8.11 -35.48
N GLN A 76 10.05 -9.34 -35.86
CA GLN A 76 9.79 -10.53 -35.04
C GLN A 76 10.52 -10.47 -33.70
N HIS A 77 11.78 -10.02 -33.70
CA HIS A 77 12.57 -9.89 -32.47
C HIS A 77 11.97 -8.85 -31.51
N CYS A 78 11.52 -7.70 -32.03
CA CYS A 78 10.83 -6.68 -31.25
C CYS A 78 9.52 -7.21 -30.68
N GLU A 79 8.72 -7.95 -31.45
CA GLU A 79 7.48 -8.55 -30.96
C GLU A 79 7.75 -9.53 -29.82
N ASN A 80 8.77 -10.39 -29.96
CA ASN A 80 9.17 -11.32 -28.91
C ASN A 80 9.63 -10.57 -27.65
N LEU A 81 10.43 -9.52 -27.78
CA LEU A 81 10.87 -8.68 -26.65
C LEU A 81 9.69 -8.03 -25.92
N ILE A 82 8.70 -7.51 -26.66
CA ILE A 82 7.49 -6.92 -26.08
C ILE A 82 6.70 -7.97 -25.32
N ASN A 83 6.49 -9.15 -25.92
CA ASN A 83 5.76 -10.25 -25.29
C ASN A 83 6.46 -10.74 -24.01
N GLU A 84 7.79 -10.89 -24.03
CA GLU A 84 8.56 -11.25 -22.83
C GLU A 84 8.48 -10.17 -21.75
N ALA A 85 8.58 -8.89 -22.13
CA ALA A 85 8.48 -7.78 -21.19
C ALA A 85 7.09 -7.71 -20.54
N GLN A 86 6.02 -7.92 -21.33
CA GLN A 86 4.64 -7.98 -20.83
C GLN A 86 4.45 -9.16 -19.88
N SER A 87 4.88 -10.36 -20.28
CA SER A 87 4.79 -11.56 -19.43
C SER A 87 5.53 -11.38 -18.11
N ARG A 88 6.75 -10.81 -18.11
CA ARG A 88 7.48 -10.48 -16.88
C ARG A 88 6.78 -9.41 -16.05
N ALA A 89 6.19 -8.39 -16.67
CA ALA A 89 5.45 -7.36 -15.95
C ALA A 89 4.20 -7.93 -15.28
N GLU A 90 3.45 -8.77 -15.99
CA GLU A 90 2.31 -9.53 -15.46
C GLU A 90 2.75 -10.44 -14.32
N GLU A 91 3.89 -11.13 -14.47
CA GLU A 91 4.44 -11.97 -13.42
C GLU A 91 4.84 -11.14 -12.19
N ILE A 92 5.49 -9.99 -12.34
CA ILE A 92 5.82 -9.08 -11.23
C ILE A 92 4.55 -8.53 -10.56
N VAL A 93 3.50 -8.24 -11.32
CA VAL A 93 2.20 -7.79 -10.78
C VAL A 93 1.46 -8.94 -10.10
N SER A 94 1.51 -10.15 -10.64
CA SER A 94 0.95 -11.36 -10.02
C SER A 94 1.74 -11.79 -8.79
N GLN A 95 3.06 -11.63 -8.82
CA GLN A 95 4.00 -11.82 -7.71
C GLN A 95 4.08 -10.59 -6.81
N ASN A 96 3.27 -9.55 -7.02
CA ASN A 96 2.96 -8.59 -5.95
C ASN A 96 2.08 -9.29 -4.90
N GLU A 97 2.65 -10.36 -4.32
CA GLU A 97 2.38 -10.92 -3.01
C GLU A 97 2.19 -9.83 -1.97
N ILE A 98 2.70 -8.62 -2.19
CA ILE A 98 2.48 -7.47 -1.32
C ILE A 98 0.99 -7.25 -1.06
N VAL A 99 0.12 -7.28 -2.07
CA VAL A 99 -1.33 -7.04 -1.86
C VAL A 99 -1.95 -8.22 -1.12
N VAL A 100 -1.73 -9.45 -1.60
CA VAL A 100 -2.27 -10.68 -0.97
C VAL A 100 -1.76 -10.86 0.46
N THR A 101 -0.47 -10.59 0.70
CA THR A 101 0.16 -10.65 2.03
C THR A 101 -0.32 -9.52 2.92
N ALA A 102 -0.54 -8.32 2.38
CA ALA A 102 -1.12 -7.21 3.13
C ALA A 102 -2.57 -7.53 3.54
N GLU A 103 -3.38 -8.07 2.63
CA GLU A 103 -4.74 -8.54 2.90
C GLU A 103 -4.75 -9.62 3.97
N LYS A 104 -3.90 -10.65 3.84
CA LYS A 104 -3.77 -11.71 4.84
C LYS A 104 -3.35 -11.18 6.21
N LYS A 105 -2.36 -10.27 6.26
CA LYS A 105 -1.95 -9.63 7.53
C LYS A 105 -3.07 -8.78 8.12
N ALA A 106 -3.84 -8.07 7.29
CA ALA A 106 -4.98 -7.30 7.76
C ALA A 106 -6.05 -8.22 8.37
N GLU A 107 -6.34 -9.35 7.72
CA GLU A 107 -7.27 -10.36 8.23
C GLU A 107 -6.80 -10.98 9.56
N GLU A 108 -5.50 -11.31 9.68
CA GLU A 108 -4.90 -11.78 10.94
C GLU A 108 -5.02 -10.73 12.06
N ILE A 109 -4.74 -9.45 11.76
CA ILE A 109 -4.88 -8.35 12.73
C ILE A 109 -6.34 -8.20 13.18
N LEU A 110 -7.29 -8.24 12.24
CA LEU A 110 -8.72 -8.14 12.56
C LEU A 110 -9.18 -9.31 13.42
N SER A 111 -8.79 -10.54 13.07
CA SER A 111 -9.10 -11.74 13.83
C SER A 111 -8.53 -11.68 15.26
N GLN A 112 -7.27 -11.28 15.39
CA GLN A 112 -6.62 -11.14 16.70
C GLN A 112 -7.27 -10.03 17.54
N THR A 113 -7.64 -8.91 16.90
CA THR A 113 -8.34 -7.80 17.57
C THR A 113 -9.70 -8.23 18.08
N GLU A 114 -10.46 -8.96 17.27
CA GLU A 114 -11.77 -9.48 17.66
C GLU A 114 -11.67 -10.45 18.83
N LYS A 115 -10.69 -11.37 18.78
CA LYS A 115 -10.42 -12.29 19.90
C LYS A 115 -10.06 -11.52 21.17
N THR A 116 -9.10 -10.59 21.10
CA THR A 116 -8.69 -9.80 22.26
C THR A 116 -9.84 -8.96 22.80
N LYS A 117 -10.72 -8.43 21.94
CA LYS A 117 -11.94 -7.72 22.35
C LYS A 117 -12.84 -8.63 23.18
N VAL A 118 -13.13 -9.84 22.68
CA VAL A 118 -13.97 -10.82 23.40
C VAL A 118 -13.34 -11.19 24.74
N ASP A 119 -12.05 -11.56 24.77
CA ASP A 119 -11.34 -11.93 26.00
C ASP A 119 -11.38 -10.79 27.03
N THR A 120 -11.18 -9.54 26.57
CA THR A 120 -11.22 -8.36 27.43
C THR A 120 -12.62 -8.10 27.96
N MET A 121 -13.65 -8.25 27.12
CA MET A 121 -15.05 -8.07 27.53
C MET A 121 -15.46 -9.11 28.57
N GLU A 122 -15.06 -10.37 28.40
CA GLU A 122 -15.30 -11.43 29.39
C GLU A 122 -14.62 -11.11 30.73
N ALA A 123 -13.37 -10.66 30.71
CA ALA A 123 -12.65 -10.27 31.92
C ALA A 123 -13.32 -9.08 32.65
N VAL A 124 -13.77 -8.07 31.89
CA VAL A 124 -14.50 -6.92 32.44
C VAL A 124 -15.82 -7.35 33.05
N GLU A 125 -16.58 -8.22 32.39
CA GLU A 125 -17.86 -8.71 32.89
C GLU A 125 -17.69 -9.55 34.16
N HIS A 126 -16.68 -10.42 34.20
CA HIS A 126 -16.32 -11.18 35.40
C HIS A 126 -15.98 -10.24 36.56
N ASN A 127 -15.11 -9.25 36.33
CA ASN A 127 -14.70 -8.30 37.37
C ASN A 127 -15.88 -7.46 37.87
N LYS A 128 -16.76 -7.01 36.95
CA LYS A 128 -17.99 -6.30 37.30
C LYS A 128 -18.86 -7.13 38.24
N ASN A 129 -19.09 -8.40 37.92
CA ASN A 129 -19.92 -9.29 38.72
C ASN A 129 -19.29 -9.56 40.11
N GLU A 130 -17.98 -9.73 40.18
CA GLU A 130 -17.25 -9.89 41.45
C GLU A 130 -17.37 -8.64 42.34
N ILE A 131 -17.19 -7.44 41.76
CA ILE A 131 -17.34 -6.18 42.48
C ILE A 131 -18.77 -6.00 42.97
N MET A 132 -19.78 -6.27 42.13
CA MET A 132 -21.19 -6.15 42.51
C MET A 132 -21.56 -7.11 43.66
N SER A 133 -21.05 -8.34 43.60
CA SER A 133 -21.27 -9.33 44.66
C SER A 133 -20.65 -8.87 45.99
N ARG A 134 -19.39 -8.41 45.96
CA ARG A 134 -18.71 -7.87 47.16
C ARG A 134 -19.40 -6.63 47.72
N ALA A 135 -19.82 -5.71 46.85
CA ALA A 135 -20.53 -4.50 47.26
C ALA A 135 -21.86 -4.85 47.96
N SER A 136 -22.60 -5.81 47.42
CA SER A 136 -23.87 -6.28 48.00
C SER A 136 -23.65 -6.93 49.37
N ALA A 137 -22.65 -7.82 49.49
CA ALA A 137 -22.31 -8.45 50.76
C ALA A 137 -21.87 -7.43 51.83
N MET A 138 -21.04 -6.45 51.44
CA MET A 138 -20.62 -5.37 52.33
C MET A 138 -21.79 -4.49 52.78
N GLN A 139 -22.73 -4.21 51.88
CA GLN A 139 -23.94 -3.46 52.23
C GLN A 139 -24.79 -4.22 53.24
N GLU A 140 -25.04 -5.52 53.01
CA GLU A 140 -25.79 -6.36 53.92
C GLU A 140 -25.12 -6.46 55.31
N GLU A 141 -23.81 -6.67 55.35
CA GLU A 141 -23.04 -6.70 56.60
C GLU A 141 -23.14 -5.37 57.36
N SER A 142 -23.00 -4.25 56.67
CA SER A 142 -23.11 -2.91 57.26
C SER A 142 -24.51 -2.64 57.81
N GLU A 143 -25.56 -3.03 57.09
CA GLU A 143 -26.96 -2.91 57.53
C GLU A 143 -27.21 -3.75 58.79
N ASN A 144 -26.74 -5.00 58.80
CA ASN A 144 -26.83 -5.88 59.96
C ASN A 144 -26.08 -5.33 61.17
N TYR A 145 -24.84 -4.87 60.98
CA TYR A 145 -24.02 -4.29 62.03
C TYR A 145 -24.64 -2.99 62.59
N SER A 146 -25.19 -2.13 61.72
CA SER A 146 -25.92 -0.93 62.13
C SER A 146 -27.18 -1.26 62.93
N SER A 147 -27.96 -2.25 62.47
CA SER A 147 -29.14 -2.73 63.17
C SER A 147 -28.82 -3.28 64.56
N GLN A 148 -27.77 -4.11 64.67
CA GLN A 148 -27.33 -4.67 65.93
C GLN A 148 -26.86 -3.56 66.89
N ARG A 149 -26.03 -2.62 66.43
CA ARG A 149 -25.58 -1.50 67.26
C ARG A 149 -26.74 -0.65 67.78
N ARG A 150 -27.78 -0.41 66.98
CA ARG A 150 -28.99 0.29 67.46
C ARG A 150 -29.67 -0.49 68.58
N LYS A 151 -29.87 -1.80 68.40
CA LYS A 151 -30.49 -2.65 69.43
C LYS A 151 -29.68 -2.66 70.73
N ASP A 152 -28.36 -2.79 70.64
CA ASP A 152 -27.48 -2.82 71.80
C ASP A 152 -27.49 -1.47 72.54
N ALA A 153 -27.49 -0.36 71.80
CA ALA A 153 -27.61 0.98 72.36
C ALA A 153 -28.97 1.21 73.05
N ASP A 154 -30.06 0.79 72.42
CA ASP A 154 -31.40 0.86 73.00
C ASP A 154 -31.51 0.02 74.28
N GLN A 155 -30.91 -1.18 74.28
CA GLN A 155 -30.88 -2.06 75.45
C GLN A 155 -30.08 -1.43 76.60
N TYR A 156 -28.88 -0.90 76.30
CA TYR A 156 -28.06 -0.20 77.28
C TYR A 156 -28.79 1.02 77.86
N ALA A 157 -29.46 1.82 77.02
CA ALA A 157 -30.25 2.96 77.47
C ALA A 157 -31.37 2.52 78.44
N LYS A 158 -32.06 1.41 78.15
CA LYS A 158 -33.06 0.84 79.07
C LYS A 158 -32.46 0.42 80.40
N GLU A 159 -31.33 -0.27 80.40
CA GLU A 159 -30.65 -0.72 81.62
C GLU A 159 -30.24 0.47 82.51
N VAL A 160 -29.69 1.52 81.90
CA VAL A 160 -29.34 2.76 82.61
C VAL A 160 -30.58 3.45 83.19
N LEU A 161 -31.67 3.54 82.40
CA LEU A 161 -32.92 4.16 82.86
C LEU A 161 -33.56 3.37 84.01
N PHE A 162 -33.59 2.04 83.95
CA PHE A 162 -34.08 1.19 85.05
C PHE A 162 -33.24 1.37 86.31
N SER A 163 -31.90 1.40 86.19
CA SER A 163 -31.04 1.63 87.36
C SER A 163 -31.25 3.01 87.98
N LEU A 164 -31.51 4.04 87.15
CA LEU A 164 -31.82 5.37 87.63
C LEU A 164 -33.18 5.42 88.35
N GLU A 165 -34.20 4.75 87.81
CA GLU A 165 -35.52 4.63 88.42
C GLU A 165 -35.45 3.93 89.79
N GLU A 166 -34.69 2.84 89.89
CA GLU A 166 -34.48 2.11 91.15
C GLU A 166 -33.83 3.02 92.20
N ARG A 167 -32.77 3.74 91.82
CA ARG A 167 -32.09 4.69 92.71
C ARG A 167 -33.02 5.82 93.17
N LEU A 168 -33.79 6.41 92.26
CA LEU A 168 -34.75 7.46 92.60
C LEU A 168 -35.84 6.95 93.53
N SER A 169 -36.32 5.72 93.31
CA SER A 169 -37.32 5.07 94.16
C SER A 169 -36.80 4.87 95.58
N LEU A 170 -35.55 4.42 95.72
CA LEU A 170 -34.88 4.28 97.02
C LEU A 170 -34.70 5.65 97.71
N SER A 171 -34.26 6.68 96.98
CA SER A 171 -34.14 8.03 97.53
C SER A 171 -35.49 8.60 97.97
N LEU A 172 -36.56 8.41 97.18
CA LEU A 172 -37.91 8.82 97.55
C LEU A 172 -38.42 8.10 98.79
N ALA A 173 -38.16 6.79 98.91
CA ALA A 173 -38.53 6.02 100.10
C ALA A 173 -37.81 6.54 101.36
N GLN A 174 -36.52 6.89 101.25
CA GLN A 174 -35.76 7.50 102.33
C GLN A 174 -36.31 8.89 102.72
N ILE A 175 -36.65 9.73 101.74
CA ILE A 175 -37.26 11.05 101.99
C ILE A 175 -38.61 10.90 102.70
N ARG A 176 -39.48 9.98 102.24
CA ARG A 176 -40.78 9.71 102.89
C ARG A 176 -40.60 9.27 104.34
N LYS A 177 -39.70 8.32 104.60
CA LYS A 177 -39.39 7.88 105.95
C LYS A 177 -38.85 9.02 106.82
N GLY A 178 -38.01 9.90 106.26
CA GLY A 178 -37.53 11.10 106.93
C GLY A 178 -38.66 12.06 107.31
N LEU A 179 -39.58 12.35 106.37
CA LEU A 179 -40.77 13.18 106.61
C LEU A 179 -41.70 12.58 107.68
N GLU A 180 -42.02 11.29 107.60
CA GLU A 180 -42.84 10.58 108.61
C GLU A 180 -42.22 10.70 110.01
N THR A 181 -40.89 10.58 110.11
CA THR A 181 -40.17 10.70 111.39
C THR A 181 -40.25 12.14 111.94
N MET A 182 -40.20 13.15 111.07
CA MET A 182 -40.36 14.55 111.46
C MET A 182 -41.79 14.90 111.86
N GLU A 183 -42.81 14.41 111.15
CA GLU A 183 -44.22 14.59 111.52
C GLU A 183 -44.53 13.94 112.87
N SER A 184 -44.03 12.71 113.09
CA SER A 184 -44.13 12.02 114.38
C SER A 184 -43.42 12.78 115.51
N GLY A 185 -42.26 13.38 115.21
CA GLY A 185 -41.54 14.24 116.14
C GLY A 185 -42.26 15.56 116.45
N ASN A 186 -42.97 16.12 115.47
CA ASN A 186 -43.72 17.36 115.63
C ASN A 186 -45.00 17.13 116.47
N GLN A 187 -45.71 16.01 116.28
CA GLN A 187 -46.85 15.60 117.12
C GLN A 187 -46.43 15.36 118.59
N ALA A 188 -45.28 14.71 118.81
CA ALA A 188 -44.72 14.54 120.17
C ALA A 188 -44.23 15.84 120.82
N SER A 189 -43.99 16.88 120.01
CA SER A 189 -43.60 18.22 120.48
C SER A 189 -44.82 19.08 120.80
N GLU A 190 -45.90 18.98 120.03
CA GLU A 190 -47.17 19.66 120.29
C GLU A 190 -47.89 19.10 121.53
N GLU A 191 -47.83 17.78 121.79
CA GLU A 191 -48.34 17.17 123.04
C GLU A 191 -47.59 17.59 124.31
N LYS A 192 -46.36 18.13 124.19
CA LYS A 192 -45.58 18.63 125.34
C LYS A 192 -45.82 20.12 125.66
N ILE A 193 -46.56 20.84 124.81
CA ILE A 193 -46.80 22.28 124.95
C ILE A 193 -48.29 22.60 125.27
N ALA A 194 -49.19 21.61 125.21
CA ALA A 194 -50.57 21.69 125.72
C ALA A 194 -50.68 21.17 127.17
#